data_AF-A0A7Y2T8P0-F1
#
_entry.id   AF-A0A7Y2T8P0-F1
#
_cell.length_a   1.000
_cell.length_b   1.000
_cell.length_c   1.000
_cell.angle_alpha   90.00
_cell.angle_beta   90.00
_cell.angle_gamma   90.00
#
_symmetry.space_group_name_H-M   'P 1'
#
loop_
_entity.id
_entity.type
_entity.pdbx_description
1 polymer ?
#
loop_
_entity_poly.entity_id
_entity_poly.type
_entity_poly.pdbx_seq_one_letter_code
_entity_poly.pdbx_strand_id
1 'polypeptide(L)'
;MKALEQQLLCDIVGDAQPRLRLRTKTRVDTGRWWRKTPLWLCVMEDELVLLSVSRRRYFDRIPISDARHTHYNHATGKLVIEPAESLRYSCCGLTARDALRVLNFLTTEPKN
;
A
#
# COMPACT_ATOMS: atom_id res chain seq x y z
N MET A 1 11.03 4.70 4.07
CA MET A 1 11.00 3.45 4.88
C MET A 1 12.24 3.39 5.73
N LYS A 2 12.15 2.70 6.87
CA LYS A 2 13.27 2.27 7.69
C LYS A 2 13.83 0.94 7.19
N ALA A 3 15.00 0.55 7.68
CA ALA A 3 15.69 -0.68 7.29
C ALA A 3 14.81 -1.94 7.38
N LEU A 4 14.06 -2.14 8.47
CA LEU A 4 13.16 -3.30 8.60
C LEU A 4 12.05 -3.33 7.55
N GLU A 5 11.49 -2.16 7.19
CA GLU A 5 10.43 -2.04 6.19
C GLU A 5 10.98 -2.27 4.78
N GLN A 6 12.21 -1.79 4.51
CA GLN A 6 12.94 -2.09 3.28
C GLN A 6 13.25 -3.57 3.15
N GLN A 7 13.78 -4.19 4.22
CA GLN A 7 14.06 -5.62 4.23
C GLN A 7 12.80 -6.44 3.98
N LEU A 8 11.69 -6.10 4.66
CA LEU A 8 10.42 -6.79 4.43
C LEU A 8 9.95 -6.64 2.98
N LEU A 9 10.10 -5.44 2.38
CA LEU A 9 9.76 -5.26 0.97
C LEU A 9 10.61 -6.17 0.09
N CYS A 10 11.94 -6.19 0.27
CA CYS A 10 12.85 -7.06 -0.48
C CYS A 10 12.52 -8.55 -0.28
N ASP A 11 12.16 -8.98 0.94
CA ASP A 11 11.73 -10.35 1.21
C ASP A 11 10.47 -10.73 0.41
N ILE A 12 9.61 -9.77 0.07
CA ILE A 12 8.32 -9.98 -0.61
C ILE A 12 8.45 -9.92 -2.14
N VAL A 13 9.18 -8.93 -2.66
CA VAL A 13 9.25 -8.63 -4.11
C VAL A 13 10.62 -8.90 -4.73
N GLY A 14 11.58 -9.40 -3.95
CA GLY A 14 12.96 -9.60 -4.38
C GLY A 14 13.65 -8.27 -4.70
N ASP A 15 14.30 -8.21 -5.86
CA ASP A 15 15.01 -7.02 -6.34
C ASP A 15 14.12 -6.01 -7.08
N ALA A 16 12.83 -6.34 -7.27
CA ALA A 16 11.89 -5.46 -7.96
C ALA A 16 11.75 -4.11 -7.25
N GLN A 17 11.90 -3.03 -7.99
CA GLN A 17 11.82 -1.68 -7.42
C GLN A 17 10.40 -1.13 -7.53
N PRO A 18 9.82 -0.61 -6.43
CA PRO A 18 8.50 0.03 -6.48
C PRO A 18 8.55 1.33 -7.28
N ARG A 19 7.58 1.50 -8.19
CA ARG A 19 7.34 2.74 -8.94
C ARG A 19 6.93 3.88 -8.02
N LEU A 20 6.26 3.54 -6.91
CA LEU A 20 5.86 4.50 -5.88
C LEU A 20 5.96 3.88 -4.48
N ARG A 21 6.46 4.66 -3.51
CA ARG A 21 6.52 4.29 -2.10
C ARG A 21 5.91 5.39 -1.25
N LEU A 22 4.79 5.11 -0.60
CA LEU A 22 4.07 6.08 0.21
C LEU A 22 3.92 5.59 1.64
N ARG A 23 4.25 6.48 2.58
CA ARG A 23 3.89 6.29 3.98
C ARG A 23 2.47 6.81 4.17
N THR A 24 1.54 5.91 4.47
CA THR A 24 0.15 6.30 4.71
C THR A 24 -0.02 6.91 6.11
N LYS A 25 -1.14 7.62 6.32
CA LYS A 25 -1.58 8.07 7.65
C LYS A 25 -2.18 6.92 8.47
N THR A 26 -2.49 5.79 7.84
CA THR A 26 -3.01 4.60 8.52
C THR A 26 -1.92 3.95 9.36
N ARG A 27 -2.31 3.51 10.56
CA ARG A 27 -1.42 2.81 11.49
C ARG A 27 -2.06 1.50 11.93
N VAL A 28 -1.27 0.43 11.89
CA VAL A 28 -1.72 -0.95 12.13
C VAL A 28 -0.98 -1.55 13.32
N ASP A 29 -1.59 -2.55 13.96
CA ASP A 29 -0.93 -3.23 15.07
C ASP A 29 0.06 -4.27 14.53
N THR A 30 1.35 -4.02 14.78
CA THR A 30 2.44 -4.96 14.49
C THR A 30 3.15 -5.44 15.76
N GLY A 31 2.37 -5.67 16.83
CA GLY A 31 2.86 -6.17 18.12
C GLY A 31 3.40 -5.06 19.04
N ARG A 32 2.94 -3.82 18.84
CA ARG A 32 3.23 -2.68 19.72
C ARG A 32 1.91 -2.17 20.26
N TRP A 33 1.45 -2.78 21.36
CA TRP A 33 0.16 -2.47 21.99
C TRP A 33 -0.04 -0.97 22.24
N TRP A 34 1.05 -0.25 22.59
CA TRP A 34 1.04 1.20 22.86
C TRP A 34 1.40 2.10 21.66
N ARG A 35 1.88 1.55 20.53
CA ARG A 35 2.33 2.36 19.39
C ARG A 35 2.15 1.64 18.07
N LYS A 36 0.96 1.77 17.47
CA LYS A 36 0.67 1.28 16.11
C LYS A 36 1.72 1.77 15.11
N THR A 37 2.07 0.94 14.14
CA THR A 37 3.13 1.19 13.15
C THR A 37 2.51 1.73 11.87
N PRO A 38 3.13 2.71 11.19
CA PRO A 38 2.61 3.20 9.91
C PRO A 38 2.49 2.07 8.88
N LEU A 39 1.41 2.09 8.12
CA LEU A 39 1.23 1.25 6.95
C LEU A 39 1.86 1.94 5.74
N TRP A 40 2.68 1.20 5.00
CA TRP A 40 3.22 1.63 3.72
C TRP A 40 2.36 1.08 2.59
N LEU A 41 2.18 1.89 1.55
CA LEU A 41 1.62 1.50 0.27
C LEU A 41 2.73 1.64 -0.78
N CYS A 42 3.05 0.54 -1.43
CA CYS A 42 3.99 0.46 -2.53
C CYS A 42 3.24 0.07 -3.81
N VAL A 43 3.51 0.79 -4.89
CA VAL A 43 3.01 0.46 -6.22
C VAL A 43 4.16 -0.18 -6.98
N MET A 44 3.99 -1.44 -7.33
CA MET A 44 4.92 -2.20 -8.17
C MET A 44 4.55 -2.01 -9.64
N GLU A 45 5.08 -2.85 -10.52
CA GLU A 45 4.74 -2.83 -11.93
C GLU A 45 3.32 -3.38 -12.18
N ASP A 46 2.98 -4.50 -11.56
CA ASP A 46 1.76 -5.28 -11.77
C ASP A 46 0.90 -5.42 -10.51
N GLU A 47 1.40 -5.03 -9.34
CA GLU A 47 0.70 -5.19 -8.06
C GLU A 47 0.83 -3.99 -7.12
N LEU A 48 -0.07 -3.94 -6.15
CA LEU A 48 0.03 -3.09 -4.96
C LEU A 48 0.51 -3.95 -3.79
N VAL A 49 1.47 -3.42 -3.03
CA VAL A 49 1.98 -4.02 -1.81
C VAL A 49 1.68 -3.11 -0.63
N LEU A 50 0.92 -3.62 0.33
CA LEU A 50 0.71 -3.01 1.64
C LEU A 50 1.65 -3.68 2.63
N LEU A 51 2.43 -2.92 3.40
CA LEU A 51 3.31 -3.52 4.41
C LEU A 51 3.49 -2.67 5.66
N SER A 52 3.73 -3.33 6.78
CA SER A 52 4.12 -2.71 8.03
C SER A 52 4.89 -3.70 8.90
N VAL A 53 5.94 -3.25 9.58
CA VAL A 53 6.76 -4.13 10.41
C VAL A 53 7.22 -3.48 11.69
N SER A 54 7.09 -4.24 12.77
CA SER A 54 7.86 -4.02 13.99
C SER A 54 8.16 -5.35 14.68
N ARG A 55 7.41 -5.74 15.72
CA ARG A 55 7.61 -7.04 16.39
C ARG A 55 6.97 -8.16 15.58
N ARG A 56 5.89 -7.83 14.89
CA ARG A 56 5.21 -8.67 13.90
C ARG A 56 5.37 -8.04 12.52
N ARG A 57 5.30 -8.88 11.49
CA ARG A 57 5.26 -8.47 10.09
C ARG A 57 3.80 -8.49 9.64
N TYR A 58 3.41 -7.50 8.88
CA TYR A 58 2.18 -7.49 8.13
C TYR A 58 2.51 -7.11 6.70
N PHE A 59 1.99 -7.88 5.75
CA PHE A 59 1.93 -7.48 4.37
C PHE A 59 0.71 -8.10 3.70
N ASP A 60 0.20 -7.42 2.68
CA ASP A 60 -0.74 -7.97 1.70
C ASP A 60 -0.30 -7.51 0.31
N ARG A 61 -0.61 -8.33 -0.69
CA ARG A 61 -0.37 -8.06 -2.10
C ARG A 61 -1.68 -8.19 -2.86
N ILE A 62 -1.91 -7.29 -3.80
CA ILE A 62 -3.05 -7.39 -4.70
C ILE A 62 -2.61 -7.00 -6.11
N PRO A 63 -2.89 -7.83 -7.14
CA PRO A 63 -2.68 -7.44 -8.52
C PRO A 63 -3.40 -6.12 -8.82
N ILE A 64 -2.79 -5.25 -9.62
CA ILE A 64 -3.41 -4.00 -10.08
C ILE A 64 -4.72 -4.32 -10.85
N SER A 65 -4.76 -5.46 -11.55
CA SER A 65 -5.97 -5.96 -12.22
C SER A 65 -7.16 -6.12 -11.30
N ASP A 66 -6.90 -6.40 -10.02
CA ASP A 66 -7.91 -6.71 -9.00
C ASP A 66 -8.22 -5.48 -8.13
N ALA A 67 -7.55 -4.36 -8.39
CA ALA A 67 -7.70 -3.09 -7.68
C ALA A 67 -8.25 -1.97 -8.60
N ARG A 68 -8.92 -2.32 -9.70
CA ARG A 68 -9.35 -1.37 -10.76
C ARG A 68 -10.38 -0.34 -10.32
N HIS A 69 -11.16 -0.61 -9.28
CA HIS A 69 -12.17 0.32 -8.74
C HIS A 69 -11.65 1.11 -7.53
N THR A 70 -10.33 1.07 -7.30
CA THR A 70 -9.67 1.91 -6.30
C THR A 70 -10.00 3.37 -6.56
N HIS A 71 -10.40 4.08 -5.51
CA HIS A 71 -10.80 5.47 -5.60
C HIS A 71 -10.36 6.26 -4.36
N TYR A 72 -10.28 7.58 -4.49
CA TYR A 72 -10.03 8.46 -3.36
C TYR A 72 -11.36 9.04 -2.85
N ASN A 73 -11.65 8.78 -1.58
CA ASN A 73 -12.80 9.36 -0.91
C ASN A 73 -12.41 10.68 -0.24
N HIS A 74 -12.81 11.80 -0.86
CA HIS A 74 -12.51 13.15 -0.37
C HIS A 74 -13.09 13.46 1.01
N ALA A 75 -14.27 12.90 1.35
CA ALA A 75 -14.91 13.14 2.63
C ALA A 75 -14.14 12.50 3.80
N THR A 76 -13.49 11.35 3.56
CA THR A 76 -12.75 10.61 4.59
C THR A 76 -11.23 10.80 4.53
N GLY A 77 -10.70 11.34 3.43
CA GLY A 77 -9.26 11.48 3.20
C GLY A 77 -8.54 10.14 3.02
N LYS A 78 -9.24 9.13 2.51
CA LYS A 78 -8.72 7.77 2.33
C LYS A 78 -8.71 7.37 0.86
N LEU A 79 -7.67 6.64 0.49
CA LEU A 79 -7.68 5.78 -0.68
C LEU A 79 -8.38 4.48 -0.28
N VAL A 80 -9.43 4.13 -1.00
CA VAL A 80 -10.18 2.87 -0.85
C VAL A 80 -9.75 2.00 -2.02
N ILE A 81 -9.16 0.84 -1.73
CA ILE A 81 -8.68 -0.14 -2.70
C ILE A 81 -9.83 -1.12 -2.92
N GLU A 82 -10.28 -1.27 -4.16
CA GLU A 82 -11.41 -2.13 -4.53
C GLU A 82 -11.21 -2.70 -5.94
N PRO A 83 -11.63 -3.95 -6.19
CA PRO A 83 -11.95 -5.00 -5.20
C PRO A 83 -10.80 -5.28 -4.21
N ALA A 84 -11.11 -5.73 -2.99
CA ALA A 84 -10.10 -5.92 -1.93
C ALA A 84 -10.47 -7.03 -0.94
N GLU A 85 -11.11 -8.09 -1.43
CA GLU A 85 -11.60 -9.19 -0.59
C GLU A 85 -10.48 -9.89 0.19
N SER A 86 -9.26 -9.91 -0.37
CA SER A 86 -8.07 -10.47 0.26
C SER A 86 -7.37 -9.50 1.23
N LEU A 87 -7.67 -8.20 1.19
CA LEU A 87 -6.94 -7.20 1.95
C LEU A 87 -7.50 -7.05 3.36
N ARG A 88 -6.64 -7.23 4.36
CA ARG A 88 -6.98 -6.88 5.74
C ARG A 88 -7.21 -5.38 5.92
N TYR A 89 -6.49 -4.56 5.16
CA TYR A 89 -6.62 -3.10 5.16
C TYR A 89 -6.92 -2.59 3.75
N SER A 90 -8.18 -2.72 3.33
CA SER A 90 -8.67 -2.22 2.03
C SER A 90 -8.76 -0.70 1.92
N CYS A 91 -8.52 0.06 3.00
CA CYS A 91 -8.45 1.51 2.92
C CYS A 91 -7.26 2.08 3.69
N CYS A 92 -6.63 3.11 3.14
CA CYS A 92 -5.52 3.79 3.79
C CYS A 92 -5.58 5.32 3.65
N GLY A 93 -5.21 6.03 4.71
CA GLY A 93 -5.21 7.48 4.72
C GLY A 93 -4.07 8.04 3.87
N LEU A 94 -4.39 8.86 2.87
CA LEU A 94 -3.43 9.54 2.00
C LEU A 94 -3.78 11.02 1.85
N THR A 95 -2.83 11.82 1.37
CA THR A 95 -3.18 13.14 0.85
C THR A 95 -3.86 12.98 -0.50
N ALA A 96 -4.71 13.93 -0.92
CA ALA A 96 -5.33 13.88 -2.25
C ALA A 96 -4.27 13.81 -3.37
N ARG A 97 -3.15 14.51 -3.20
CA ARG A 97 -2.01 14.46 -4.12
C ARG A 97 -1.40 13.06 -4.22
N ASP A 98 -1.13 12.42 -3.08
CA ASP A 98 -0.55 11.08 -3.07
C ASP A 98 -1.53 10.02 -3.58
N ALA A 99 -2.82 10.17 -3.26
CA ALA A 99 -3.86 9.31 -3.80
C ALA A 99 -3.96 9.42 -5.32
N LEU A 100 -3.94 10.65 -5.88
CA LEU A 100 -3.92 10.86 -7.33
C LEU A 100 -2.70 10.19 -7.99
N ARG A 101 -1.52 10.27 -7.36
CA ARG A 101 -0.32 9.56 -7.87
C ARG A 101 -0.54 8.06 -7.93
N VAL A 102 -1.16 7.45 -6.92
CA VAL A 102 -1.49 6.02 -6.94
C VAL A 102 -2.49 5.72 -8.06
N LEU A 103 -3.58 6.47 -8.14
CA LEU A 103 -4.63 6.26 -9.15
C LEU A 103 -4.07 6.33 -10.57
N ASN A 104 -3.17 7.27 -10.85
CA ASN A 104 -2.51 7.37 -12.16
C ASN A 104 -1.77 6.07 -12.54
N PHE A 105 -1.15 5.37 -11.60
CA PHE A 105 -0.51 4.09 -11.89
C PHE A 105 -1.51 2.95 -12.10
N LEU A 106 -2.69 3.02 -11.49
CA LEU A 106 -3.73 2.00 -11.65
C LEU A 106 -4.52 2.17 -12.96
N THR A 107 -4.64 3.39 -13.47
CA THR A 107 -5.37 3.68 -14.71
C THR A 107 -4.49 3.68 -15.95
N THR A 108 -3.17 3.79 -15.81
CA THR A 108 -2.27 3.74 -16.96
C THR A 108 -2.16 2.29 -17.41
N GLU A 109 -2.77 1.96 -18.54
CA GLU A 109 -2.62 0.64 -19.14
C GLU A 109 -1.13 0.30 -19.33
N PRO A 110 -0.71 -0.95 -19.06
CA PRO A 110 0.64 -1.37 -19.38
C PRO A 110 0.84 -1.19 -20.89
N LYS A 111 1.81 -0.34 -21.26
CA LYS A 111 2.26 -0.26 -22.65
C LYS A 111 2.95 -1.59 -22.97
N ASN A 112 2.26 -2.44 -23.74
CA ASN A 112 2.85 -3.59 -24.42
C ASN A 112 4.03 -3.16 -25.30
#